data_AF-A0A2E6QSP0-F1
#
_entry.id   AF-A0A2E6QSP0-F1
#
_cell.length_a   1.000
_cell.length_b   1.000
_cell.length_c   1.000
_cell.angle_alpha   90.00
_cell.angle_beta   90.00
_cell.angle_gamma   90.00
#
_symmetry.space_group_name_H-M   'P 1'
#
loop_
_entity.id
_entity.type
_entity.pdbx_description
1 polymer ?
#
loop_
_entity_poly.entity_id
_entity_poly.type
_entity_poly.pdbx_seq_one_letter_code
_entity_poly.pdbx_strand_id
1 'polypeptide(L)'
;MRLINLFLVACFIIFFSCKKESVYIEKSSDFQCSNYPYTGKLVLKGLCLNYTIEFIDPKDNTNLIESIWTDNELSGKSYKNVFRLASICTFPSNIEEGDKFSFDIISDYQDSCINCKAYSPTPDKALFIDVCK
;
A
#
# COMPACT_ATOMS: atom_id res chain seq x y z
N MET A 1 22.87 -36.07 57.86
CA MET A 1 22.12 -34.78 57.83
C MET A 1 22.69 -33.97 56.67
N ARG A 2 22.16 -34.06 55.44
CA ARG A 2 20.87 -33.52 54.97
C ARG A 2 20.64 -32.08 55.45
N LEU A 3 20.93 -31.10 54.61
CA LEU A 3 19.88 -30.31 53.94
C LEU A 3 20.53 -29.34 52.93
N ILE A 4 20.47 -29.72 51.66
CA ILE A 4 20.44 -28.79 50.53
C ILE A 4 19.02 -28.21 50.54
N ASN A 5 18.88 -26.92 50.87
CA ASN A 5 17.66 -26.14 50.66
C ASN A 5 18.06 -24.89 49.87
N LEU A 6 17.82 -24.87 48.56
CA LEU A 6 16.54 -24.45 47.97
C LEU A 6 16.26 -22.96 48.21
N PHE A 7 17.09 -22.08 47.65
CA PHE A 7 16.66 -20.72 47.27
C PHE A 7 16.60 -20.66 45.75
N LEU A 8 15.61 -21.40 45.25
CA LEU A 8 15.02 -21.24 43.93
C LEU A 8 14.18 -19.96 43.94
N VAL A 9 14.21 -19.26 42.81
CA VAL A 9 13.21 -18.29 42.36
C VAL A 9 13.26 -16.91 43.04
N ALA A 10 13.86 -15.94 42.34
CA ALA A 10 13.22 -14.65 42.01
C ALA A 10 14.27 -13.65 41.50
N CYS A 11 14.80 -13.87 40.29
CA CYS A 11 15.23 -12.72 39.49
C CYS A 11 14.20 -12.58 38.38
N PHE A 12 13.21 -11.75 38.71
CA PHE A 12 12.14 -11.27 37.84
C PHE A 12 12.71 -11.00 36.45
N ILE A 13 12.36 -11.87 35.50
CA ILE A 13 12.48 -11.57 34.08
C ILE A 13 11.49 -10.43 33.84
N ILE A 14 12.01 -9.20 33.80
CA ILE A 14 11.26 -8.06 33.28
C ILE A 14 11.20 -8.29 31.77
N PHE A 15 10.27 -9.15 31.35
CA PHE A 15 9.76 -9.14 30.00
C PHE A 15 9.12 -7.77 29.81
N PHE A 16 9.86 -6.85 29.20
CA PHE A 16 9.27 -5.72 28.50
C PHE A 16 8.43 -6.29 27.34
N SER A 17 7.24 -6.78 27.67
CA SER A 17 6.19 -7.02 26.69
C SER A 17 5.68 -5.66 26.26
N CYS A 18 6.37 -5.09 25.28
CA CYS A 18 5.87 -3.94 24.55
C CYS A 18 4.65 -4.43 23.78
N LYS A 19 3.44 -4.19 24.31
CA LYS A 19 2.22 -4.36 23.53
C LYS A 19 2.29 -3.34 22.40
N LYS A 20 2.61 -3.82 21.19
CA LYS A 20 2.44 -3.04 19.98
C LYS A 20 0.94 -2.91 19.76
N GLU A 21 0.38 -1.78 20.19
CA GLU A 21 -0.99 -1.41 19.90
C GLU A 21 -1.03 -1.03 18.41
N SER A 22 -1.42 -1.98 17.57
CA SER A 22 -1.79 -1.71 16.20
C SER A 22 -3.15 -1.03 16.21
N VAL A 23 -3.17 0.28 15.97
CA VAL A 23 -4.39 0.99 15.62
C VAL A 23 -4.86 0.43 14.27
N TYR A 24 -5.87 -0.42 14.33
CA TYR A 24 -6.64 -0.79 13.15
C TYR A 24 -7.54 0.41 12.84
N ILE A 25 -7.17 1.20 11.82
CA ILE A 25 -8.12 2.13 11.22
C ILE A 25 -9.13 1.25 10.48
N GLU A 26 -10.31 1.09 11.06
CA GLU A 26 -11.42 0.45 10.37
C GLU A 26 -11.74 1.25 9.11
N LYS A 27 -11.42 0.62 7.98
CA LYS A 27 -11.73 1.10 6.63
C LYS A 27 -13.23 1.39 6.53
N SER A 28 -13.60 2.58 6.06
CA SER A 28 -14.98 2.85 5.67
C SER A 28 -15.39 1.83 4.62
N SER A 29 -16.38 1.02 4.96
CA SER A 29 -16.64 -0.23 4.28
C SER A 29 -17.43 -0.08 2.98
N ASP A 30 -17.66 1.12 2.45
CA ASP A 30 -18.75 1.32 1.49
C ASP A 30 -18.46 2.40 0.43
N PHE A 31 -17.24 2.48 -0.10
CA PHE A 31 -17.06 3.25 -1.35
C PHE A 31 -17.71 2.49 -2.51
N GLN A 32 -18.89 2.97 -2.91
CA GLN A 32 -19.58 2.56 -4.12
C GLN A 32 -19.04 3.39 -5.27
N CYS A 33 -18.59 2.71 -6.32
CA CYS A 33 -18.05 3.40 -7.48
C CYS A 33 -19.13 4.12 -8.29
N SER A 34 -18.66 5.07 -9.10
CA SER A 34 -19.42 5.68 -10.17
C SER A 34 -20.00 4.61 -11.11
N ASN A 35 -20.95 5.03 -11.96
CA ASN A 35 -21.57 4.11 -12.93
C ASN A 35 -20.58 3.52 -13.94
N TYR A 36 -19.39 4.12 -14.10
CA TYR A 36 -18.39 3.73 -15.09
C TYR A 36 -16.97 3.81 -14.50
N PRO A 37 -16.61 2.91 -13.57
CA PRO A 37 -15.28 2.92 -12.98
C PRO A 37 -14.22 2.54 -14.00
N TYR A 38 -13.01 3.01 -13.77
CA TYR A 38 -11.82 2.61 -14.50
C TYR A 38 -11.32 1.25 -14.03
N THR A 39 -10.46 0.61 -14.83
CA THR A 39 -9.83 -0.66 -14.47
C THR A 39 -8.33 -0.49 -14.33
N GLY A 40 -7.80 -0.99 -13.22
CA GLY A 40 -6.38 -0.99 -12.90
C GLY A 40 -5.83 -2.40 -12.77
N LYS A 41 -4.53 -2.55 -12.92
CA LYS A 41 -3.78 -3.73 -12.50
C LYS A 41 -2.59 -3.32 -11.64
N LEU A 42 -2.44 -3.93 -10.47
CA LEU A 42 -1.26 -3.70 -9.65
C LEU A 42 -0.08 -4.43 -10.29
N VAL A 43 0.88 -3.70 -10.84
CA VAL A 43 2.01 -4.30 -11.59
C VAL A 43 3.33 -4.32 -10.81
N LEU A 44 3.44 -3.52 -9.74
CA LEU A 44 4.58 -3.53 -8.83
C LEU A 44 4.17 -3.03 -7.43
N LYS A 45 4.47 -3.83 -6.41
CA LYS A 45 4.40 -3.48 -5.00
C LYS A 45 5.76 -2.98 -4.51
N GLY A 46 5.96 -1.67 -4.53
CA GLY A 46 7.10 -1.06 -3.85
C GLY A 46 6.96 -1.07 -2.33
N LEU A 47 8.06 -0.77 -1.65
CA LEU A 47 8.07 -0.53 -0.22
C LEU A 47 7.16 0.66 0.10
N CYS A 48 6.47 0.54 1.23
CA CYS A 48 5.68 1.64 1.76
C CYS A 48 4.59 2.13 0.81
N LEU A 49 3.96 1.18 0.13
CA LEU A 49 2.80 1.42 -0.74
C LEU A 49 3.12 2.34 -1.92
N ASN A 50 4.41 2.45 -2.28
CA ASN A 50 4.89 3.00 -3.55
C ASN A 50 4.53 2.03 -4.68
N TYR A 51 3.24 2.00 -5.02
CA TYR A 51 2.66 1.05 -5.95
C TYR A 51 2.61 1.62 -7.35
N THR A 52 2.99 0.80 -8.32
CA THR A 52 2.83 1.09 -9.75
C THR A 52 1.59 0.35 -10.24
N ILE A 53 0.64 1.11 -10.78
CA ILE A 53 -0.64 0.61 -11.27
C ILE A 53 -0.69 0.85 -12.77
N GLU A 54 -0.97 -0.19 -13.54
CA GLU A 54 -1.31 -0.10 -14.96
C GLU A 54 -2.77 0.33 -15.09
N PHE A 55 -3.01 1.42 -15.82
CA PHE A 55 -4.34 1.87 -16.24
C PHE A 55 -4.75 1.07 -17.48
N ILE A 56 -5.66 0.12 -17.30
CA ILE A 56 -6.21 -0.68 -18.39
C ILE A 56 -7.24 0.18 -19.13
N ASP A 57 -7.01 0.38 -20.43
CA ASP A 57 -7.84 1.23 -21.29
C ASP A 57 -8.03 2.65 -20.72
N PRO A 58 -6.98 3.49 -20.72
CA PRO A 58 -7.05 4.83 -20.15
C PRO A 58 -7.99 5.78 -20.89
N LYS A 59 -8.47 5.40 -22.09
CA LYS A 59 -9.29 6.25 -22.97
C LYS A 59 -8.61 7.61 -23.16
N ASP A 60 -9.30 8.70 -22.82
CA ASP A 60 -8.79 10.06 -22.97
C ASP A 60 -7.85 10.51 -21.83
N ASN A 61 -7.62 9.67 -20.81
CA ASN A 61 -6.79 10.01 -19.63
C ASN A 61 -5.28 9.74 -19.83
N THR A 62 -4.79 9.65 -21.06
CA THR A 62 -3.39 9.31 -21.35
C THR A 62 -2.38 10.33 -20.82
N ASN A 63 -2.80 11.58 -20.59
CA ASN A 63 -1.99 12.66 -20.00
C ASN A 63 -1.76 12.49 -18.48
N LEU A 64 -2.58 11.67 -17.82
CA LEU A 64 -2.55 11.40 -16.39
C LEU A 64 -1.57 10.28 -16.00
N ILE A 65 -1.04 9.55 -16.99
CA ILE A 65 -0.19 8.37 -16.80
C ILE A 65 1.10 8.50 -17.62
N GLU A 66 2.05 7.61 -17.34
CA GLU A 66 3.20 7.39 -18.20
C GLU A 66 2.90 6.27 -19.18
N SER A 67 3.06 6.55 -20.47
CA SER A 67 2.86 5.54 -21.52
C SER A 67 3.86 4.39 -21.39
N ILE A 68 5.09 4.68 -20.98
CA ILE A 68 6.14 3.73 -20.64
C ILE A 68 6.93 4.29 -19.46
N TRP A 69 7.11 3.48 -18.42
CA TRP A 69 8.01 3.75 -17.30
C TRP A 69 8.92 2.54 -17.11
N THR A 70 10.20 2.77 -16.80
CA THR A 70 11.17 1.70 -16.52
C THR A 70 11.72 1.86 -15.12
N ASP A 71 11.67 0.80 -14.33
CA ASP A 71 12.31 0.71 -13.03
C ASP A 71 13.83 0.53 -13.21
N ASN A 72 14.52 1.60 -13.57
CA ASN A 72 15.97 1.56 -13.85
C ASN A 72 16.81 1.37 -12.58
N GLU A 73 16.23 1.56 -11.40
CA GLU A 73 16.96 1.53 -10.13
C GLU A 73 16.99 0.14 -9.48
N LEU A 74 15.93 -0.67 -9.65
CA LEU A 74 15.84 -1.99 -9.02
C LEU A 74 15.82 -3.14 -10.03
N SER A 75 14.78 -3.23 -10.87
CA SER A 75 14.52 -4.43 -11.68
C SER A 75 14.91 -4.34 -13.15
N GLY A 76 15.07 -3.13 -13.70
CA GLY A 76 15.26 -2.87 -15.13
C GLY A 76 14.03 -3.18 -16.00
N LYS A 77 12.87 -3.48 -15.39
CA LYS A 77 11.64 -3.83 -16.12
C LYS A 77 10.89 -2.59 -16.56
N SER A 78 10.35 -2.63 -17.78
CA SER A 78 9.47 -1.59 -18.30
C SER A 78 7.99 -1.98 -18.17
N TYR A 79 7.18 -1.01 -17.80
CA TYR A 79 5.74 -1.09 -17.63
C TYR A 79 5.06 -0.06 -18.53
N LYS A 80 3.83 -0.33 -18.96
CA LYS A 80 3.10 0.54 -19.90
C LYS A 80 1.84 1.10 -19.25
N ASN A 81 1.46 2.31 -19.66
CA ASN A 81 0.24 2.99 -19.21
C ASN A 81 0.14 3.01 -17.67
N VAL A 82 1.23 3.37 -16.98
CA VAL A 82 1.30 3.26 -15.53
C VAL A 82 1.26 4.60 -14.82
N PHE A 83 0.80 4.58 -13.58
CA PHE A 83 0.90 5.69 -12.64
C PHE A 83 1.24 5.16 -11.24
N ARG A 84 1.75 6.06 -10.41
CA ARG A 84 1.99 5.84 -8.99
C ARG A 84 0.71 6.07 -8.19
N LEU A 85 0.43 5.19 -7.24
CA LEU A 85 -0.62 5.42 -6.26
C LEU A 85 -0.29 6.67 -5.41
N ALA A 86 -1.14 7.71 -5.46
CA ALA A 86 -0.91 8.95 -4.72
C ALA A 86 -1.38 8.89 -3.26
N SER A 87 -2.49 8.19 -2.98
CA SER A 87 -3.00 7.98 -1.62
C SER A 87 -2.94 6.52 -1.23
N ILE A 88 -2.34 6.24 -0.08
CA ILE A 88 -2.06 4.88 0.38
C ILE A 88 -3.07 4.37 1.42
N CYS A 89 -3.89 5.25 2.00
CA CYS A 89 -4.70 4.91 3.19
C CYS A 89 -5.92 4.06 2.86
N THR A 90 -6.54 4.30 1.71
CA THR A 90 -7.79 3.63 1.31
C THR A 90 -7.53 2.40 0.44
N PHE A 91 -6.28 2.20 -0.01
CA PHE A 91 -5.94 1.09 -0.87
C PHE A 91 -6.12 -0.26 -0.13
N PRO A 92 -6.93 -1.20 -0.66
CA PRO A 92 -7.15 -2.49 -0.02
C PRO A 92 -5.86 -3.31 0.13
N SER A 93 -5.60 -3.82 1.34
CA SER A 93 -4.41 -4.61 1.64
C SER A 93 -4.43 -6.01 1.02
N ASN A 94 -5.59 -6.46 0.51
CA ASN A 94 -5.79 -7.78 -0.08
C ASN A 94 -5.56 -7.82 -1.60
N ILE A 95 -5.19 -6.70 -2.23
CA ILE A 95 -4.82 -6.66 -3.66
C ILE A 95 -3.32 -6.94 -3.77
N GLU A 96 -2.98 -7.92 -4.59
CA GLU A 96 -1.61 -8.38 -4.84
C GLU A 96 -1.11 -8.00 -6.24
N GLU A 97 0.21 -8.12 -6.46
CA GLU A 97 0.77 -7.94 -7.81
C GLU A 97 0.13 -8.92 -8.80
N GLY A 98 -0.30 -8.40 -9.94
CA GLY A 98 -1.02 -9.15 -10.96
C GLY A 98 -2.53 -8.97 -10.90
N ASP A 99 -3.08 -8.58 -9.75
CA ASP A 99 -4.52 -8.44 -9.58
C ASP A 99 -5.07 -7.24 -10.34
N LYS A 100 -6.29 -7.43 -10.86
CA LYS A 100 -7.08 -6.37 -11.49
C LYS A 100 -8.15 -5.90 -10.53
N PHE A 101 -8.44 -4.61 -10.55
CA PHE A 101 -9.48 -4.00 -9.72
C PHE A 101 -10.10 -2.80 -10.44
N SER A 102 -11.29 -2.43 -10.01
CA SER A 102 -11.98 -1.25 -10.50
C SER A 102 -11.71 -0.07 -9.57
N PHE A 103 -11.62 1.15 -10.10
CA PHE A 103 -11.37 2.35 -9.30
C PHE A 103 -12.00 3.60 -9.93
N ASP A 104 -12.25 4.61 -9.11
CA ASP A 104 -12.54 5.98 -9.55
C ASP A 104 -11.32 6.87 -9.29
N ILE A 105 -11.10 7.87 -10.15
CA ILE A 105 -10.12 8.94 -9.92
C ILE A 105 -10.78 10.03 -9.09
N ILE A 106 -10.13 10.45 -8.01
CA ILE A 106 -10.64 11.48 -7.10
C ILE A 106 -9.77 12.74 -7.16
N SER A 107 -10.35 13.90 -6.85
CA SER A 107 -9.70 15.23 -7.02
C SER A 107 -8.65 15.53 -5.96
N ASP A 108 -8.81 14.97 -4.78
CA ASP A 108 -8.02 15.28 -3.60
C ASP A 108 -8.27 14.21 -2.54
N TYR A 109 -7.21 13.86 -1.81
CA TYR A 109 -7.34 13.03 -0.62
C TYR A 109 -6.79 13.79 0.57
N GLN A 110 -7.65 14.01 1.57
CA GLN A 110 -7.27 14.44 2.90
C GLN A 110 -7.49 13.27 3.85
N ASP A 111 -6.39 12.74 4.38
CA ASP A 111 -6.27 12.33 5.77
C ASP A 111 -4.79 12.06 6.07
N SER A 112 -4.39 12.35 7.31
CA SER A 112 -3.02 12.20 7.79
C SER A 112 -2.62 10.72 7.89
N CYS A 113 -2.25 10.12 6.76
CA CYS A 113 -1.64 8.80 6.76
C CYS A 113 -0.24 8.83 7.37
N ILE A 114 0.14 7.73 8.01
CA ILE A 114 1.52 7.51 8.42
C ILE A 114 2.40 7.48 7.16
N ASN A 115 3.29 8.46 7.07
CA ASN A 115 4.31 8.52 6.02
C ASN A 115 5.47 7.61 6.40
N CYS A 116 5.73 6.60 5.57
CA CYS A 116 6.96 5.84 5.66
C CYS A 116 8.12 6.62 5.04
N LYS A 117 9.31 6.50 5.62
CA LYS A 117 10.55 7.15 5.14
C LYS A 117 11.31 6.33 4.09
N ALA A 118 10.86 5.13 3.76
CA ALA A 118 11.48 4.29 2.74
C ALA A 118 10.86 4.59 1.37
N TYR A 119 11.73 4.79 0.38
CA TYR A 119 11.35 5.11 -0.99
C TYR A 119 11.63 3.92 -1.89
N SER A 120 10.66 3.57 -2.73
CA SER A 120 10.86 2.70 -3.88
C SER A 120 10.68 3.53 -5.15
N PRO A 121 11.41 3.21 -6.25
CA PRO A 121 11.22 3.88 -7.51
C PRO A 121 9.80 3.63 -8.02
N THR A 122 9.21 4.67 -8.59
CA THR A 122 7.83 4.70 -9.09
C THR A 122 7.74 5.67 -10.27
N PRO A 123 6.68 5.59 -11.08
CA PRO A 123 6.36 6.65 -12.03
C PRO A 123 6.24 8.02 -11.35
N ASP A 124 6.61 9.07 -12.08
CA ASP A 124 6.45 10.47 -11.69
C ASP A 124 4.96 10.86 -11.69
N LYS A 125 4.20 10.33 -12.64
CA LYS A 125 2.74 10.56 -12.73
C LYS A 125 2.03 9.83 -11.60
N ALA A 126 1.32 10.56 -10.75
CA ALA A 126 0.61 10.02 -9.60
C ALA A 126 -0.88 10.37 -9.64
N LEU A 127 -1.74 9.41 -9.30
CA LEU A 127 -3.19 9.61 -9.24
C LEU A 127 -3.75 9.23 -7.88
N PHE A 128 -4.69 10.06 -7.42
CA PHE A 128 -5.56 9.72 -6.30
C PHE A 128 -6.69 8.87 -6.84
N ILE A 129 -6.84 7.67 -6.28
CA ILE A 129 -7.87 6.73 -6.66
C ILE A 129 -8.54 6.16 -5.43
N ASP A 130 -9.80 5.77 -5.57
CA ASP A 130 -10.48 4.90 -4.63
C ASP A 130 -10.89 3.59 -5.31
N VAL A 131 -10.56 2.48 -4.66
CA VAL A 131 -10.84 1.14 -5.19
C VAL A 131 -12.28 0.75 -4.88
N CYS A 132 -13.02 0.36 -5.92
CA CYS A 132 -14.38 -0.15 -5.80
C CYS A 132 -14.42 -1.41 -4.94
N LYS A 133 -15.47 -1.55 -4.14
CA LYS A 133 -15.78 -2.81 -3.44
C LYS A 133 -16.67 -3.74 -4.27
#